data_AF-A0A1Z4BMR2-F1
#
_entry.id   AF-A0A1Z4BMR2-F1
#
_cell.length_a   1.000
_cell.length_b   1.000
_cell.length_c   1.000
_cell.angle_alpha   90.00
_cell.angle_beta   90.00
_cell.angle_gamma   90.00
#
_symmetry.space_group_name_H-M   'P 1'
#
loop_
_entity.id
_entity.type
_entity.pdbx_description
1 polymer ?
#
loop_
_entity_poly.entity_id
_entity_poly.type
_entity_poly.pdbx_seq_one_letter_code
_entity_poly.pdbx_strand_id
1 'polypeptide(L)'
;MVAKIIVGTDEKGFVYPKVQERTDICPICKNRIADVANLDYKVKNKKGNFLGTYDHYIIVSQKFKDFCEENHYEGLEFIQLPKSPMFYYFIVHNIYELDYKESLFLNYRDCCGSYDETVITPRYCKQDFYMDTDDFICRSEYRFASFSNKSYLTVVGLETADKLKKAGFKNIYFTNVYRPTNDL
;
A
#
# COMPACT_ATOMS: atom_id res chain seq x y z
N MET A 1 19.19 -7.77 2.81
CA MET A 1 17.99 -7.04 2.34
C MET A 1 17.37 -7.89 1.24
N VAL A 2 16.05 -8.04 1.22
CA VAL A 2 15.34 -8.94 0.27
C VAL A 2 14.16 -8.28 -0.43
N ALA A 3 13.64 -7.18 0.12
CA ALA A 3 12.59 -6.39 -0.51
C ALA A 3 12.63 -4.95 0.04
N LYS A 4 11.76 -4.10 -0.47
CA LYS A 4 11.58 -2.72 0.00
C LYS A 4 10.10 -2.38 0.14
N ILE A 5 9.74 -1.63 1.17
CA ILE A 5 8.43 -0.99 1.25
C ILE A 5 8.53 0.35 0.53
N ILE A 6 7.66 0.58 -0.45
CA ILE A 6 7.57 1.87 -1.16
C ILE A 6 6.61 2.81 -0.43
N VAL A 7 7.04 4.06 -0.23
CA VAL A 7 6.24 5.13 0.33
C VAL A 7 6.16 6.28 -0.67
N GLY A 8 4.95 6.68 -1.00
CA GLY A 8 4.67 7.79 -1.90
C GLY A 8 4.83 9.16 -1.26
N THR A 9 4.69 10.20 -2.07
CA THR A 9 4.50 11.55 -1.55
C THR A 9 3.05 11.85 -1.21
N ASP A 10 2.88 12.88 -0.40
CA ASP A 10 1.57 13.39 -0.04
C ASP A 10 0.79 13.89 -1.27
N GLU A 11 -0.43 13.37 -1.40
CA GLU A 11 -1.45 13.82 -2.35
C GLU A 11 -2.02 15.20 -1.95
N LYS A 12 -1.96 15.53 -0.66
CA LYS A 12 -2.50 16.72 0.02
C LYS A 12 -4.02 16.72 0.16
N GLY A 13 -4.59 15.57 0.47
CA GLY A 13 -6.04 15.42 0.55
C GLY A 13 -6.49 14.17 1.29
N PHE A 14 -7.72 14.23 1.77
CA PHE A 14 -8.53 13.08 2.15
C PHE A 14 -9.37 12.70 0.94
N VAL A 15 -9.36 11.43 0.56
CA VAL A 15 -10.28 10.89 -0.43
C VAL A 15 -11.72 11.02 0.04
N TYR A 16 -11.95 10.70 1.32
CA TYR A 16 -13.21 10.85 2.02
C TYR A 16 -13.03 11.90 3.13
N PRO A 17 -13.47 13.15 2.89
CA PRO A 17 -13.37 14.22 3.89
C PRO A 17 -14.11 13.92 5.19
N LYS A 18 -15.13 13.06 5.13
CA LYS A 18 -15.95 12.65 6.28
C LYS A 18 -16.00 11.13 6.38
N VAL A 19 -15.79 10.62 7.60
CA VAL A 19 -15.87 9.18 7.91
C VAL A 19 -17.25 8.60 7.59
N GLN A 20 -18.31 9.40 7.63
CA GLN A 20 -19.68 8.98 7.32
C GLN A 20 -19.91 8.67 5.83
N GLU A 21 -19.07 9.20 4.94
CA GLU A 21 -19.16 8.97 3.49
C GLU A 21 -18.44 7.68 3.07
N ARG A 22 -17.73 7.04 4.01
CA ARG A 22 -16.91 5.86 3.77
C ARG A 22 -17.75 4.60 3.79
N THR A 23 -17.76 3.91 2.65
CA THR A 23 -18.36 2.56 2.51
C THR A 23 -17.35 1.45 2.75
N ASP A 24 -16.07 1.80 2.92
CA ASP A 24 -14.94 0.89 3.10
C ASP A 24 -14.61 0.59 4.57
N ILE A 25 -15.44 1.09 5.49
CA ILE A 25 -15.25 0.95 6.94
C ILE A 25 -16.35 0.10 7.58
N CYS A 26 -16.02 -0.56 8.68
CA CYS A 26 -16.98 -1.27 9.51
C CYS A 26 -18.02 -0.28 10.07
N PRO A 27 -19.33 -0.53 9.91
CA PRO A 27 -20.36 0.37 10.40
C PRO A 27 -20.39 0.48 11.94
N ILE A 28 -19.86 -0.52 12.66
CA ILE A 28 -19.85 -0.59 14.12
C ILE A 28 -18.62 0.10 14.71
N CYS A 29 -17.40 -0.36 14.34
CA CYS A 29 -16.16 0.13 14.95
C CYS A 29 -15.37 1.13 14.10
N LYS A 30 -15.83 1.43 12.88
CA LYS A 30 -15.20 2.38 11.95
C LYS A 30 -13.79 2.00 11.47
N ASN A 31 -13.32 0.79 11.75
CA ASN A 31 -12.11 0.24 11.13
C ASN A 31 -12.26 0.13 9.62
N ARG A 32 -11.21 0.45 8.88
CA ARG A 32 -11.14 0.14 7.44
C ARG A 32 -11.09 -1.36 7.21
N ILE A 33 -11.99 -1.85 6.35
CA ILE A 33 -12.16 -3.27 6.02
C ILE A 33 -11.95 -3.56 4.53
N ALA A 34 -12.10 -2.55 3.66
CA ALA A 34 -11.91 -2.67 2.23
C ALA A 34 -11.13 -1.47 1.66
N ASP A 35 -10.74 -1.56 0.39
CA ASP A 35 -10.23 -0.45 -0.39
C ASP A 35 -11.28 -0.12 -1.46
N VAL A 36 -12.11 0.90 -1.22
CA VAL A 36 -13.18 1.30 -2.14
C VAL A 36 -12.83 2.65 -2.74
N ALA A 37 -12.83 2.73 -4.07
CA ALA A 37 -12.55 3.95 -4.79
C ALA A 37 -13.69 4.98 -4.66
N ASN A 38 -13.38 6.19 -4.20
CA ASN A 38 -14.27 7.34 -4.38
C ASN A 38 -14.08 7.90 -5.81
N LEU A 39 -14.98 7.56 -6.74
CA LEU A 39 -14.93 8.02 -8.13
C LEU A 39 -15.19 9.53 -8.28
N ASP A 40 -15.73 10.18 -7.25
CA ASP A 40 -15.89 11.63 -7.22
C ASP A 40 -14.62 12.37 -6.80
N TYR A 41 -13.56 11.65 -6.41
CA TYR A 41 -12.31 12.25 -5.98
C TYR A 41 -11.57 12.95 -7.12
N LYS A 42 -10.99 14.11 -6.81
CA LYS A 42 -10.17 14.90 -7.73
C LYS A 42 -8.76 15.07 -7.17
N VAL A 43 -7.79 14.42 -7.81
CA VAL A 43 -6.38 14.49 -7.43
C VAL A 43 -5.88 15.94 -7.49
N LYS A 44 -5.25 16.41 -6.43
CA LYS A 44 -4.67 17.76 -6.29
C LYS A 44 -3.22 17.79 -6.76
N ASN A 45 -2.42 16.79 -6.36
CA ASN A 45 -1.01 16.71 -6.75
C ASN A 45 -0.83 16.06 -8.13
N LYS A 46 -0.99 16.84 -9.20
CA LYS A 46 -0.86 16.36 -10.59
C LYS A 46 0.56 16.00 -11.05
N LYS A 47 1.58 16.30 -10.25
CA LYS A 47 3.00 16.05 -10.62
C LYS A 47 3.56 14.75 -10.03
N GLY A 48 2.87 14.13 -9.07
CA GLY A 48 3.31 12.88 -8.47
C GLY A 48 2.89 11.65 -9.26
N ASN A 49 3.57 10.54 -9.02
CA ASN A 49 3.31 9.26 -9.69
C ASN A 49 2.85 8.16 -8.74
N PHE A 50 3.18 8.26 -7.47
CA PHE A 50 2.77 7.35 -6.41
C PHE A 50 2.45 8.23 -5.18
N LEU A 51 1.17 8.38 -4.88
CA LEU A 51 0.63 9.40 -4.00
C LEU A 51 -0.13 8.75 -2.84
N GLY A 52 0.23 9.08 -1.61
CA GLY A 52 -0.53 8.70 -0.42
C GLY A 52 -1.49 9.82 -0.01
N THR A 53 -2.75 9.48 0.27
CA THR A 53 -3.73 10.42 0.84
C THR A 53 -3.71 10.36 2.37
N TYR A 54 -4.30 11.36 3.04
CA TYR A 54 -4.35 11.40 4.51
C TYR A 54 -5.21 10.31 5.15
N ASP A 55 -6.13 9.72 4.39
CA ASP A 55 -6.90 8.52 4.73
C ASP A 55 -6.28 7.23 4.17
N HIS A 56 -5.02 7.31 3.74
CA HIS A 56 -4.15 6.19 3.36
C HIS A 56 -4.63 5.40 2.15
N TYR A 57 -5.19 6.07 1.15
CA TYR A 57 -5.32 5.51 -0.20
C TYR A 57 -4.06 5.78 -0.99
N ILE A 58 -3.73 4.86 -1.91
CA ILE A 58 -2.66 5.08 -2.88
C ILE A 58 -3.29 5.44 -4.23
N ILE A 59 -2.86 6.57 -4.76
CA ILE A 59 -3.22 7.05 -6.09
C ILE A 59 -1.96 7.06 -6.95
N VAL A 60 -2.03 6.52 -8.15
CA VAL A 60 -0.90 6.47 -9.09
C VAL A 60 -1.22 7.17 -10.39
N SER A 61 -0.19 7.66 -11.08
CA SER A 61 -0.34 8.26 -12.40
C SER A 61 -0.42 7.19 -13.49
N GLN A 62 -0.86 7.59 -14.69
CA GLN A 62 -0.78 6.76 -15.89
C GLN A 62 0.64 6.24 -16.11
N LYS A 63 1.66 7.08 -15.94
CA LYS A 63 3.06 6.67 -16.12
C LYS A 63 3.43 5.47 -15.22
N PHE A 64 2.93 5.44 -13.98
CA PHE A 64 3.17 4.32 -13.08
C PHE A 64 2.38 3.07 -13.48
N LYS A 65 1.13 3.24 -13.93
CA LYS A 65 0.33 2.16 -14.51
C LYS A 65 1.02 1.54 -15.72
N ASP A 66 1.44 2.36 -16.68
CA ASP A 66 2.15 1.91 -17.90
C ASP A 66 3.42 1.15 -17.52
N PHE A 67 4.22 1.69 -16.58
CA PHE A 67 5.39 0.98 -16.05
C PHE A 67 5.05 -0.40 -15.50
N CYS A 68 3.93 -0.54 -14.79
CA CYS A 68 3.52 -1.82 -14.23
C CYS A 68 3.05 -2.81 -15.31
N GLU A 69 2.29 -2.33 -16.30
CA GLU A 69 1.79 -3.12 -17.41
C GLU A 69 2.91 -3.58 -18.36
N GLU A 70 3.86 -2.70 -18.66
CA GLU A 70 5.06 -2.99 -19.47
C GLU A 70 5.99 -4.01 -18.80
N ASN A 71 6.02 -4.06 -17.46
CA ASN A 71 6.77 -5.07 -16.70
C ASN A 71 5.93 -6.29 -16.34
N HIS A 72 4.67 -6.36 -16.80
CA HIS A 72 3.77 -7.50 -16.59
C HIS A 72 3.56 -7.89 -15.12
N TYR A 73 3.54 -6.92 -14.19
CA TYR A 73 3.25 -7.23 -12.80
C TYR A 73 1.79 -7.65 -12.62
N GLU A 74 1.59 -8.83 -12.04
CA GLU A 74 0.27 -9.39 -11.78
C GLU A 74 -0.30 -8.96 -10.42
N GLY A 75 -1.59 -9.19 -10.21
CA GLY A 75 -2.27 -8.91 -8.94
C GLY A 75 -2.39 -7.42 -8.63
N LEU A 76 -2.35 -6.56 -9.65
CA LEU A 76 -2.53 -5.12 -9.55
C LEU A 76 -3.88 -4.70 -10.13
N GLU A 77 -4.56 -3.79 -9.45
CA GLU A 77 -5.81 -3.20 -9.92
C GLU A 77 -5.68 -1.67 -9.97
N PHE A 78 -6.14 -1.11 -11.09
CA PHE A 78 -6.10 0.32 -11.38
C PHE A 78 -7.51 0.83 -11.68
N ILE A 79 -8.12 1.54 -10.72
CA ILE A 79 -9.46 2.12 -10.90
C ILE A 79 -9.30 3.58 -11.32
N GLN A 80 -9.64 3.88 -12.57
CA GLN A 80 -9.49 5.24 -13.12
C GLN A 80 -10.37 6.24 -12.35
N LEU A 81 -9.81 7.42 -12.07
CA LEU A 81 -10.53 8.55 -11.47
C LEU A 81 -11.15 9.44 -12.55
N PRO A 82 -12.49 9.47 -12.75
CA PRO A 82 -13.14 10.21 -13.83
C PRO A 82 -12.85 11.73 -13.80
N LYS A 83 -12.79 12.34 -12.61
CA LYS A 83 -12.48 13.78 -12.46
C LYS A 83 -10.98 14.09 -12.53
N SER A 84 -10.15 13.08 -12.72
CA SER A 84 -8.70 13.19 -12.85
C SER A 84 -8.19 12.13 -13.83
N PRO A 85 -8.52 12.26 -15.13
CA PRO A 85 -7.98 11.36 -16.15
C PRO A 85 -6.46 11.29 -16.04
N MET A 86 -5.89 10.11 -16.28
CA MET A 86 -4.46 9.78 -16.03
C MET A 86 -4.09 9.51 -14.57
N PHE A 87 -5.06 9.40 -13.67
CA PHE A 87 -4.84 8.94 -12.30
C PHE A 87 -5.77 7.80 -11.92
N TYR A 88 -5.26 6.92 -11.06
CA TYR A 88 -5.91 5.67 -10.70
C TYR A 88 -5.80 5.44 -9.20
N TYR A 89 -6.84 4.90 -8.57
CA TYR A 89 -6.61 4.17 -7.33
C TYR A 89 -5.76 2.95 -7.63
N PHE A 90 -4.79 2.71 -6.77
CA PHE A 90 -3.89 1.59 -6.88
C PHE A 90 -4.17 0.60 -5.76
N ILE A 91 -4.61 -0.59 -6.13
CA ILE A 91 -4.88 -1.70 -5.22
C ILE A 91 -3.95 -2.85 -5.60
N VAL A 92 -3.31 -3.45 -4.59
CA VAL A 92 -2.41 -4.59 -4.76
C VAL A 92 -3.04 -5.79 -4.08
N HIS A 93 -3.11 -6.93 -4.75
CA HIS A 93 -3.78 -8.13 -4.26
C HIS A 93 -2.80 -9.19 -3.78
N ASN A 94 -1.64 -9.32 -4.43
CA ASN A 94 -0.61 -10.28 -4.06
C ASN A 94 -0.02 -9.95 -2.68
N ILE A 95 0.11 -10.95 -1.82
CA ILE A 95 0.61 -10.79 -0.45
C ILE A 95 2.08 -11.18 -0.38
N TYR A 96 2.90 -10.35 0.27
CA TYR A 96 4.27 -10.68 0.66
C TYR A 96 4.28 -11.03 2.15
N GLU A 97 4.70 -12.24 2.52
CA GLU A 97 4.66 -12.68 3.92
C GLU A 97 5.77 -11.99 4.74
N LEU A 98 5.36 -11.11 5.65
CA LEU A 98 6.23 -10.38 6.57
C LEU A 98 6.25 -11.07 7.94
N ASP A 99 7.33 -10.89 8.69
CA ASP A 99 7.39 -11.30 10.09
C ASP A 99 6.84 -10.15 10.97
N TYR A 100 5.71 -10.43 11.62
CA TYR A 100 4.99 -9.48 12.46
C TYR A 100 5.30 -9.61 13.95
N LYS A 101 6.32 -10.38 14.37
CA LYS A 101 6.67 -10.55 15.79
C LYS A 101 6.91 -9.23 16.53
N GLU A 102 7.45 -8.22 15.85
CA GLU A 102 7.67 -6.88 16.42
C GLU A 102 6.44 -5.96 16.29
N SER A 103 5.46 -6.32 15.47
CA SER A 103 4.26 -5.51 15.25
C SER A 103 3.32 -5.59 16.44
N LEU A 104 2.68 -4.46 16.77
CA LEU A 104 1.66 -4.39 17.82
C LEU A 104 0.28 -4.37 17.19
N PHE A 105 -0.55 -5.33 17.59
CA PHE A 105 -1.94 -5.47 17.18
C PHE A 105 -2.84 -5.11 18.36
N LEU A 106 -3.49 -3.94 18.30
CA LEU A 106 -4.24 -3.38 19.42
C LEU A 106 -5.74 -3.49 19.18
N ASN A 107 -6.46 -3.98 20.19
CA ASN A 107 -7.93 -4.05 20.24
C ASN A 107 -8.55 -4.77 19.04
N TYR A 108 -8.48 -6.11 19.05
CA TYR A 108 -9.21 -6.91 18.06
C TYR A 108 -10.72 -6.67 18.14
N ARG A 109 -11.39 -6.59 16.98
CA ARG A 109 -12.83 -6.33 16.86
C ARG A 109 -13.53 -7.46 16.12
N ASP A 110 -14.24 -8.30 16.85
CA ASP A 110 -15.02 -9.43 16.30
C ASP A 110 -16.00 -8.98 15.20
N CYS A 111 -16.57 -7.78 15.30
CA CYS A 111 -17.53 -7.25 14.33
C CYS A 111 -17.00 -7.11 12.89
N CYS A 112 -15.68 -7.13 12.69
CA CYS A 112 -15.08 -7.03 11.35
C CYS A 112 -13.76 -7.77 11.17
N GLY A 113 -13.27 -8.47 12.20
CA GLY A 113 -12.00 -9.19 12.16
C GLY A 113 -10.76 -8.28 12.04
N SER A 114 -10.89 -6.99 12.33
CA SER A 114 -9.79 -6.01 12.29
C SER A 114 -9.38 -5.59 13.69
N TYR A 115 -8.12 -5.18 13.85
CA TYR A 115 -7.61 -4.50 15.04
C TYR A 115 -7.86 -3.01 14.91
N ASP A 116 -8.20 -2.29 15.98
CA ASP A 116 -8.31 -0.82 15.90
C ASP A 116 -6.99 -0.20 15.42
N GLU A 117 -5.85 -0.75 15.87
CA GLU A 117 -4.54 -0.28 15.45
C GLU A 117 -3.59 -1.44 15.14
N THR A 118 -2.78 -1.25 14.10
CA THR A 118 -1.64 -2.13 13.80
C THR A 118 -0.44 -1.23 13.55
N VAL A 119 0.51 -1.24 14.47
CA VAL A 119 1.65 -0.32 14.50
C VAL A 119 2.96 -1.09 14.57
N ILE A 120 4.06 -0.38 14.35
CA ILE A 120 5.40 -0.94 14.14
C ILE A 120 5.45 -1.76 12.84
N THR A 121 5.82 -1.06 11.76
CA THR A 121 6.04 -1.65 10.43
C THR A 121 7.08 -2.77 10.53
N PRO A 122 6.77 -3.98 10.03
CA PRO A 122 7.69 -5.11 10.08
C PRO A 122 8.94 -4.82 9.25
N ARG A 123 10.09 -5.25 9.76
CA ARG A 123 11.41 -5.07 9.13
C ARG A 123 11.91 -6.32 8.43
N TYR A 124 11.25 -7.46 8.65
CA TYR A 124 11.69 -8.76 8.17
C TYR A 124 10.59 -9.44 7.35
N CYS A 125 11.00 -10.27 6.38
CA CYS A 125 10.11 -11.27 5.80
C CYS A 125 9.96 -12.44 6.77
N LYS A 126 8.90 -13.25 6.61
CA LYS A 126 8.77 -14.51 7.35
C LYS A 126 9.94 -15.45 6.98
N GLN A 127 10.40 -16.24 7.95
CA GLN A 127 11.65 -17.02 7.84
C GLN A 127 11.63 -18.02 6.67
N ASP A 128 10.53 -18.75 6.51
CA ASP A 128 10.38 -19.78 5.46
C ASP A 128 9.75 -19.23 4.17
N PHE A 129 9.55 -17.91 4.07
CA PHE A 129 8.96 -17.30 2.90
C PHE A 129 10.01 -16.94 1.85
N TYR A 130 9.74 -17.33 0.61
CA TYR A 130 10.58 -17.06 -0.55
C TYR A 130 9.73 -16.66 -1.75
N MET A 131 10.30 -15.78 -2.58
CA MET A 131 9.76 -15.39 -3.88
C MET A 131 10.75 -15.88 -4.93
N ASP A 132 10.26 -16.47 -6.02
CA ASP A 132 11.10 -16.99 -7.11
C ASP A 132 11.82 -15.89 -7.91
N THR A 133 11.46 -14.63 -7.68
CA THR A 133 12.01 -13.45 -8.35
C THR A 133 12.12 -12.27 -7.39
N ASP A 134 13.06 -11.37 -7.66
CA ASP A 134 13.18 -10.04 -7.03
C ASP A 134 12.41 -8.95 -7.81
N ASP A 135 11.61 -9.34 -8.81
CA ASP A 135 10.81 -8.45 -9.65
C ASP A 135 9.32 -8.66 -9.39
N PHE A 136 8.79 -7.97 -8.38
CA PHE A 136 7.40 -8.09 -7.95
C PHE A 136 6.88 -6.82 -7.29
N ILE A 137 5.55 -6.69 -7.26
CA ILE A 137 4.82 -5.76 -6.42
C ILE A 137 3.75 -6.54 -5.64
N CYS A 138 3.82 -6.45 -4.33
CA CYS A 138 2.94 -7.12 -3.38
C CYS A 138 2.49 -6.14 -2.30
N ARG A 139 1.67 -6.62 -1.37
CA ARG A 139 1.28 -5.89 -0.17
C ARG A 139 1.46 -6.70 1.11
N SER A 140 1.46 -6.01 2.25
CA SER A 140 1.34 -6.67 3.54
C SER A 140 0.00 -7.38 3.71
N GLU A 141 -0.02 -8.40 4.57
CA GLU A 141 -1.22 -9.13 4.97
C GLU A 141 -2.17 -8.27 5.80
N TYR A 142 -1.61 -7.45 6.70
CA TYR A 142 -2.36 -6.55 7.57
C TYR A 142 -2.27 -5.09 7.12
N ARG A 143 -3.32 -4.32 7.41
CA ARG A 143 -3.30 -2.87 7.24
C ARG A 143 -2.70 -2.22 8.48
N PHE A 144 -1.83 -1.23 8.30
CA PHE A 144 -1.12 -0.49 9.35
C PHE A 144 -1.72 0.88 9.60
N ALA A 145 -1.45 1.45 10.78
CA ALA A 145 -2.01 2.66 11.41
C ALA A 145 -3.33 2.41 12.16
N SER A 146 -4.26 3.37 12.21
CA SER A 146 -5.37 3.39 13.18
C SER A 146 -6.75 3.58 12.52
N PHE A 147 -7.74 2.81 12.96
CA PHE A 147 -9.16 2.89 12.61
C PHE A 147 -9.45 2.92 11.08
N SER A 148 -10.09 3.99 10.60
CA SER A 148 -10.40 4.18 9.18
C SER A 148 -9.17 4.57 8.37
N ASN A 149 -8.13 5.11 9.00
CA ASN A 149 -6.91 5.59 8.36
C ASN A 149 -5.84 4.52 8.44
N LYS A 150 -6.13 3.37 7.83
CA LYS A 150 -5.19 2.26 7.70
C LYS A 150 -4.96 1.93 6.23
N SER A 151 -3.80 1.36 5.92
CA SER A 151 -3.48 0.85 4.59
C SER A 151 -2.55 -0.33 4.65
N TYR A 152 -2.57 -1.14 3.59
CA TYR A 152 -1.50 -2.10 3.39
C TYR A 152 -0.20 -1.39 3.05
N LEU A 153 0.91 -1.97 3.45
CA LEU A 153 2.24 -1.59 3.00
C LEU A 153 2.41 -2.12 1.58
N THR A 154 2.85 -1.30 0.63
CA THR A 154 3.25 -1.79 -0.70
C THR A 154 4.69 -2.28 -0.63
N VAL A 155 4.90 -3.56 -0.88
CA VAL A 155 6.22 -4.22 -0.85
C VAL A 155 6.65 -4.50 -2.28
N VAL A 156 7.86 -4.08 -2.65
CA VAL A 156 8.45 -4.31 -3.97
C VAL A 156 9.75 -5.09 -3.85
N GLY A 157 10.02 -5.91 -4.85
CA GLY A 157 11.28 -6.61 -4.95
C GLY A 157 12.46 -5.68 -5.28
N LEU A 158 13.68 -6.17 -5.11
CA LEU A 158 14.89 -5.36 -5.30
C LEU A 158 15.08 -4.92 -6.75
N GLU A 159 14.77 -5.80 -7.70
CA GLU A 159 14.83 -5.47 -9.12
C GLU A 159 13.78 -4.42 -9.49
N THR A 160 12.53 -4.60 -9.02
CA THR A 160 11.45 -3.61 -9.23
C THR A 160 11.80 -2.24 -8.65
N ALA A 161 12.40 -2.20 -7.45
CA ALA A 161 12.85 -0.94 -6.84
C ALA A 161 13.92 -0.24 -7.70
N ASP A 162 14.82 -0.99 -8.33
CA ASP A 162 15.84 -0.42 -9.21
C ASP A 162 15.26 -0.02 -10.57
N LYS A 163 14.30 -0.77 -11.12
CA LYS A 163 13.52 -0.37 -12.30
C LYS A 163 12.78 0.95 -12.06
N LEU A 164 12.14 1.12 -10.91
CA LEU A 164 11.48 2.37 -10.53
C LEU A 164 12.44 3.56 -10.49
N LYS A 165 13.65 3.38 -9.93
CA LYS A 165 14.69 4.42 -9.94
C LYS A 165 15.16 4.73 -11.35
N LYS A 166 15.45 3.72 -12.17
CA LYS A 166 15.91 3.87 -13.57
C LYS A 166 14.86 4.57 -14.44
N ALA A 167 13.58 4.28 -14.23
CA ALA A 167 12.46 4.94 -14.89
C ALA A 167 12.24 6.40 -14.43
N GLY A 168 13.03 6.87 -13.46
CA GLY A 168 13.02 8.25 -12.99
C GLY A 168 11.77 8.61 -12.18
N PHE A 169 11.16 7.65 -11.48
CA PHE A 169 10.10 7.96 -10.52
C PHE A 169 10.69 8.74 -9.35
N LYS A 170 10.39 10.04 -9.30
CA LYS A 170 10.81 10.94 -8.22
C LYS A 170 9.84 10.87 -7.06
N ASN A 171 10.30 11.32 -5.89
CA ASN A 171 9.45 11.51 -4.71
C ASN A 171 8.81 10.21 -4.18
N ILE A 172 9.52 9.10 -4.34
CA ILE A 172 9.22 7.83 -3.69
C ILE A 172 10.38 7.50 -2.75
N TYR A 173 10.06 6.91 -1.62
CA TYR A 173 11.01 6.49 -0.60
C TYR A 173 10.93 4.99 -0.40
N PHE A 174 12.03 4.39 0.01
CA PHE A 174 12.11 2.96 0.25
C PHE A 174 12.59 2.68 1.67
N THR A 175 11.84 1.85 2.38
CA THR A 175 12.29 1.22 3.63
C THR A 175 12.70 -0.21 3.34
N ASN A 176 13.80 -0.68 3.91
CA ASN A 176 14.32 -2.01 3.62
C ASN A 176 13.56 -3.08 4.40
N VAL A 177 13.32 -4.21 3.74
CA VAL A 177 12.91 -5.48 4.35
C VAL A 177 14.09 -6.43 4.30
N TYR A 178 14.35 -7.12 5.41
CA TYR A 178 15.48 -8.03 5.59
C TYR A 178 14.99 -9.47 5.70
N ARG A 179 15.86 -10.42 5.40
CA ARG A 179 15.64 -11.80 5.82
C ARG A 179 16.10 -11.92 7.26
N PRO A 180 15.34 -12.58 8.16
CA PRO A 180 15.85 -12.92 9.48
C PRO A 180 17.17 -13.67 9.31
N THR A 181 18.22 -13.26 10.01
CA THR A 181 19.41 -14.10 10.15
C THR A 181 19.07 -15.20 11.14
N ASN A 182 19.49 -16.43 10.85
CA ASN A 182 19.47 -17.52 11.83
C ASN A 182 20.56 -17.24 12.87
N ASP A 183 20.40 -16.19 13.67
CA ASP A 183 21.27 -15.94 14.81
C ASP A 183 20.61 -16.51 16.07
N LEU A 184 20.99 -17.78 16.31
CA LEU A 184 21.10 -18.54 17.58
C LEU A 184 19.89 -18.59 18.51
#